data_AF-A0A6A6MVR3-F1
#
_entry.id   AF-A0A6A6MVR3-F1
#
_cell.length_a   1.000
_cell.length_b   1.000
_cell.length_c   1.000
_cell.angle_alpha   90.00
_cell.angle_beta   90.00
_cell.angle_gamma   90.00
#
_symmetry.space_group_name_H-M   'P 1'
#
loop_
_entity.id
_entity.type
_entity.pdbx_description
1 polymer ?
#
loop_
_entity_poly.entity_id
_entity_poly.type
_entity_poly.pdbx_seq_one_letter_code
_entity_poly.pdbx_strand_id
1 'polypeptide(L)'
;MVIASTIAADSDALLHSTFASRYVRAPVPRFKMPEKSMPKEAAYQVINDELMLDGNPRLNLASFVTTWMEPECNDLIMASMNKNYVDMDEYPVTTELQNRCVNMIAHLLHAPVGDDETAIGVGTVGSSEAIMLAGLAFKRKWQNKRKAEGKPYDKPNIVTGANVQ
;
A
#
# COMPACT_ATOMS: atom_id res chain seq x y z
N MET A 1 -4.68 -1.09 48.49
CA MET A 1 -3.42 -0.33 48.57
C MET A 1 -2.41 -1.05 47.68
N VAL A 2 -2.35 -0.67 46.39
CA VAL A 2 -1.43 -1.29 45.43
C VAL A 2 -0.15 -0.48 45.47
N ILE A 3 0.92 -1.09 45.98
CA ILE A 3 2.25 -0.48 46.01
C ILE A 3 2.81 -0.60 44.59
N ALA A 4 2.65 0.45 43.80
CA ALA A 4 3.36 0.60 42.53
C ALA A 4 4.84 0.82 42.87
N SER A 5 5.65 -0.22 42.73
CA SER A 5 7.10 -0.10 42.68
C SER A 5 7.46 0.56 41.36
N THR A 6 7.69 1.86 41.38
CA THR A 6 8.39 2.56 40.32
C THR A 6 9.81 1.99 40.24
N ILE A 7 10.02 1.08 39.30
CA ILE A 7 11.36 0.80 38.80
C ILE A 7 11.85 2.13 38.25
N ALA A 8 12.85 2.73 38.91
CA ALA A 8 13.47 3.95 38.43
C ALA A 8 13.97 3.69 37.01
N ALA A 9 13.29 4.28 36.02
CA ALA A 9 13.81 4.36 34.68
C ALA A 9 15.13 5.12 34.79
N ASP A 10 16.21 4.49 34.31
CA ASP A 10 17.57 5.02 34.25
C ASP A 10 17.52 6.46 33.72
N SER A 11 17.61 7.45 34.62
CA SER A 11 17.30 8.86 34.33
C SER A 11 18.27 9.48 33.33
N ASP A 12 19.41 8.85 33.12
CA ASP A 12 20.40 9.21 32.10
C ASP A 12 19.92 8.97 30.66
N ALA A 13 18.91 8.11 30.45
CA ALA A 13 18.44 7.80 29.09
C ALA A 13 17.75 8.98 28.38
N LEU A 14 17.36 10.03 29.12
CA LEU A 14 16.58 11.17 28.62
C LEU A 14 17.37 12.50 28.61
N LEU A 15 18.59 12.55 29.15
CA LEU A 15 19.36 13.79 29.26
C LEU A 15 20.19 14.13 28.01
N HIS A 16 20.49 13.12 27.19
CA HIS A 16 21.34 13.29 26.02
C HIS A 16 20.53 13.51 24.74
N SER A 17 20.94 14.47 23.91
CA SER A 17 20.45 14.57 22.53
C SER A 17 20.78 13.29 21.75
N THR A 18 19.99 12.99 20.71
CA THR A 18 20.13 11.75 19.92
C THR A 18 21.58 11.46 19.49
N PHE A 19 22.26 12.47 18.94
CA PHE A 19 23.66 12.33 18.46
C PHE A 19 24.71 12.30 19.57
N ALA A 20 24.39 12.75 20.79
CA ALA A 20 25.25 12.62 21.96
C ALA A 20 25.04 11.28 22.70
N SER A 21 23.95 10.57 22.40
CA SER A 21 23.57 9.32 23.03
C SER A 21 24.45 8.14 22.58
N ARG A 22 24.35 7.02 23.30
CA ARG A 22 25.00 5.75 22.92
C ARG A 22 24.39 5.11 21.66
N TYR A 23 23.19 5.51 21.25
CA TYR A 23 22.41 4.82 20.21
C TYR A 23 22.94 5.07 18.79
N VAL A 24 23.68 6.16 18.56
CA VAL A 24 24.33 6.47 17.27
C VAL A 24 25.74 5.90 17.14
N ARG A 25 26.27 5.22 18.17
CA ARG A 25 27.64 4.69 18.19
C ARG A 25 27.74 3.25 17.67
N ALA A 26 26.64 2.52 17.68
CA ALA A 26 26.58 1.13 17.22
C ALA A 26 25.85 1.07 15.87
N PRO A 27 26.23 0.15 14.97
CA PRO A 27 25.51 -0.04 13.73
C PRO A 27 24.08 -0.52 13.98
N VAL A 28 23.15 -0.11 13.12
CA VAL A 28 21.75 -0.53 13.16
C VAL A 28 21.66 -2.05 12.96
N PRO A 29 20.90 -2.79 13.79
CA PRO A 29 20.74 -4.23 13.62
C PRO A 29 20.17 -4.61 12.26
N ARG A 30 20.85 -5.50 11.54
CA ARG A 30 20.44 -5.95 10.18
C ARG A 30 19.77 -7.32 10.13
N PHE A 31 20.09 -8.20 11.07
CA PHE A 31 19.75 -9.62 10.97
C PHE A 31 18.96 -10.19 12.14
N LYS A 32 19.06 -9.57 13.32
CA LYS A 32 18.37 -10.01 14.54
C LYS A 32 17.64 -8.85 15.17
N MET A 33 16.49 -9.14 15.76
CA MET A 33 15.77 -8.19 16.58
C MET A 33 16.64 -7.79 17.79
N PRO A 34 16.80 -6.49 18.07
CA PRO A 34 17.54 -6.05 19.25
C PRO A 34 16.85 -6.52 20.55
N GLU A 35 17.64 -6.92 21.55
CA GLU A 35 17.13 -7.39 22.85
C GLU A 35 16.54 -6.28 23.71
N LYS A 36 16.91 -5.02 23.46
CA LYS A 36 16.49 -3.85 24.23
C LYS A 36 15.89 -2.79 23.32
N SER A 37 14.91 -2.07 23.85
CA SER A 37 14.31 -0.93 23.19
C SER A 37 15.28 0.25 23.06
N MET A 38 15.02 1.09 22.06
CA MET A 38 15.69 2.37 21.83
C MET A 38 14.68 3.51 22.01
N PRO A 39 15.07 4.70 22.48
CA PRO A 39 14.21 5.89 22.46
C PRO A 39 13.68 6.18 21.05
N LYS A 40 12.41 6.59 20.94
CA LYS A 40 11.72 6.78 19.65
C LYS A 40 12.40 7.82 18.75
N GLU A 41 12.98 8.85 19.35
CA GLU A 41 13.71 9.93 18.70
C GLU A 41 15.03 9.44 18.09
N ALA A 42 15.71 8.53 18.77
CA ALA A 42 16.93 7.92 18.27
C ALA A 42 16.62 6.94 17.13
N ALA A 43 15.58 6.12 17.27
CA ALA A 43 15.14 5.22 16.21
C ALA A 43 14.71 5.98 14.95
N TYR A 44 13.92 7.05 15.11
CA TYR A 44 13.50 7.91 13.99
C TYR A 44 14.69 8.52 13.28
N GLN A 45 15.62 9.16 14.01
CA GLN A 45 16.75 9.85 13.40
C GLN A 45 17.64 8.89 12.61
N VAL A 46 17.95 7.73 13.19
CA VAL A 46 18.80 6.73 12.56
C VAL A 46 18.20 6.22 11.24
N ILE A 47 16.89 5.90 11.24
CA ILE A 47 16.20 5.45 10.03
C ILE A 47 16.11 6.58 9.00
N ASN A 48 15.76 7.79 9.46
CA ASN A 48 15.64 8.95 8.58
C ASN A 48 16.97 9.31 7.90
N ASP A 49 18.09 9.24 8.63
CA ASP A 49 19.43 9.50 8.08
C ASP A 49 19.84 8.42 7.06
N GLU A 50 19.49 7.15 7.29
CA GLU A 50 19.74 6.07 6.33
C GLU A 50 18.92 6.26 5.04
N LEU A 51 17.66 6.72 5.15
CA LEU A 51 16.81 7.05 4.00
C LEU A 51 17.32 8.23 3.17
N MET A 52 18.19 9.10 3.70
CA MET A 52 18.81 10.17 2.92
C MET A 52 19.77 9.64 1.84
N LEU A 53 20.16 8.36 1.91
CA LEU A 53 20.94 7.70 0.86
C LEU A 53 20.09 7.30 -0.36
N ASP A 54 18.76 7.29 -0.22
CA ASP A 54 17.87 7.12 -1.36
C ASP A 54 17.91 8.35 -2.29
N GLY A 55 17.72 8.10 -3.58
CA GLY A 55 17.64 9.18 -4.56
C GLY A 55 16.40 10.03 -4.35
N ASN A 56 16.51 11.35 -4.57
CA ASN A 56 15.36 12.24 -4.51
C ASN A 56 14.30 11.83 -5.57
N PRO A 57 13.08 11.43 -5.16
CA PRO A 57 12.06 10.96 -6.11
C PRO A 57 11.71 11.98 -7.19
N ARG A 58 11.79 13.29 -6.90
CA ARG A 58 11.52 14.35 -7.87
C ARG A 58 12.53 14.43 -9.02
N LEU A 59 13.70 13.84 -8.83
CA LEU A 59 14.77 13.76 -9.83
C LEU A 59 14.82 12.40 -10.52
N ASN A 60 13.95 11.46 -10.15
CA ASN A 60 13.88 10.15 -10.77
C ASN A 60 13.03 10.22 -12.06
N LEU A 61 13.71 10.23 -13.21
CA LEU A 61 13.08 10.27 -14.54
C LEU A 61 12.79 8.87 -15.12
N ALA A 62 13.09 7.79 -14.39
CA ALA A 62 12.88 6.42 -14.85
C ALA A 62 11.54 5.83 -14.39
N SER A 63 10.98 6.33 -13.29
CA SER A 63 9.72 5.83 -12.73
C SER A 63 8.51 6.44 -13.44
N PHE A 64 7.44 5.66 -13.54
CA PHE A 64 6.12 6.11 -13.99
C PHE A 64 5.19 6.49 -12.83
N VAL A 65 5.60 6.24 -11.58
CA VAL A 65 4.80 6.50 -10.38
C VAL A 65 4.87 7.99 -9.99
N THR A 66 3.74 8.56 -9.61
CA THR A 66 3.63 9.94 -9.11
C THR A 66 4.51 10.17 -7.86
N THR A 67 5.32 11.23 -7.88
CA THR A 67 6.25 11.57 -6.77
C THR A 67 5.94 12.90 -6.08
N TRP A 68 4.78 13.51 -6.36
CA TRP A 68 4.34 14.76 -5.74
C TRP A 68 2.81 14.84 -5.74
N MET A 69 2.25 15.39 -4.65
CA MET A 69 0.82 15.65 -4.48
C MET A 69 0.65 16.97 -3.72
N GLU A 70 -0.53 17.59 -3.85
CA GLU A 70 -0.89 18.81 -3.12
C GLU A 70 -0.93 18.58 -1.59
N PRO A 71 -0.61 19.60 -0.77
CA PRO A 71 -0.64 19.48 0.70
C PRO A 71 -1.99 18.97 1.25
N GLU A 72 -3.09 19.43 0.68
CA GLU A 72 -4.45 19.02 1.07
C GLU A 72 -4.67 17.52 0.85
N CYS A 73 -4.02 16.93 -0.15
CA CYS A 73 -4.09 15.49 -0.40
C CYS A 73 -3.24 14.71 0.62
N ASN A 74 -2.09 15.24 1.03
CA ASN A 74 -1.29 14.65 2.11
C ASN A 74 -2.09 14.62 3.42
N ASP A 75 -2.83 15.68 3.73
CA ASP A 75 -3.67 15.73 4.93
C ASP A 75 -4.77 14.66 4.90
N LEU A 76 -5.41 14.44 3.74
CA LEU A 76 -6.40 13.37 3.57
C LEU A 76 -5.78 11.97 3.77
N ILE A 77 -4.59 11.73 3.21
CA ILE A 77 -3.87 10.45 3.38
C ILE A 77 -3.54 10.23 4.85
N MET A 78 -2.95 11.22 5.53
CA MET A 78 -2.59 11.10 6.94
C MET A 78 -3.82 10.92 7.84
N ALA A 79 -4.94 11.59 7.55
CA ALA A 79 -6.20 11.44 8.28
C ALA A 79 -6.89 10.08 8.05
N SER A 80 -6.54 9.36 6.98
CA SER A 80 -7.13 8.07 6.61
C SER A 80 -6.20 6.87 6.81
N MET A 81 -4.96 7.08 7.25
CA MET A 81 -3.93 6.04 7.40
C MET A 81 -4.32 4.87 8.33
N ASN A 82 -5.24 5.09 9.27
CA ASN A 82 -5.74 4.05 10.19
C ASN A 82 -7.06 3.39 9.73
N LYS A 83 -7.59 3.73 8.55
CA LYS A 83 -8.78 3.11 7.98
C LYS A 83 -8.40 1.87 7.19
N ASN A 84 -8.85 0.72 7.63
CA ASN A 84 -8.66 -0.53 6.90
C ASN A 84 -9.71 -0.65 5.78
N TYR A 85 -9.28 -0.63 4.52
CA TYR A 85 -10.18 -0.58 3.37
C TYR A 85 -11.14 -1.78 3.26
N VAL A 86 -10.76 -2.96 3.75
CA VAL A 86 -11.61 -4.17 3.67
C VAL A 86 -12.80 -4.13 4.65
N ASP A 87 -12.75 -3.27 5.66
CA ASP A 87 -13.76 -3.16 6.73
C ASP A 87 -14.92 -2.26 6.27
N MET A 88 -15.73 -2.78 5.34
CA MET A 88 -16.79 -2.03 4.66
C MET A 88 -17.91 -1.58 5.61
N ASP A 89 -18.18 -2.35 6.66
CA ASP A 89 -19.24 -2.06 7.63
C ASP A 89 -18.84 -0.90 8.56
N GLU A 90 -17.55 -0.82 8.92
CA GLU A 90 -16.97 0.24 9.74
C GLU A 90 -16.74 1.53 8.95
N TYR A 91 -16.41 1.41 7.66
CA TYR A 91 -16.06 2.54 6.79
C TYR A 91 -16.91 2.62 5.50
N PRO A 92 -18.25 2.72 5.62
CA PRO A 92 -19.15 2.66 4.46
C PRO A 92 -18.92 3.81 3.45
N VAL A 93 -18.53 4.99 3.94
CA VAL A 93 -18.21 6.14 3.07
C VAL A 93 -16.94 5.89 2.25
N THR A 94 -15.97 5.17 2.80
CA THR A 94 -14.74 4.81 2.07
C THR A 94 -15.06 3.87 0.92
N THR A 95 -15.90 2.85 1.15
CA THR A 95 -16.39 1.94 0.10
C THR A 95 -17.18 2.70 -0.97
N GLU A 96 -18.05 3.62 -0.57
CA GLU A 96 -18.83 4.44 -1.49
C GLU A 96 -17.94 5.34 -2.37
N LEU A 97 -16.88 5.93 -1.81
CA LEU A 97 -15.90 6.69 -2.61
C LEU A 97 -15.21 5.80 -3.65
N GLN A 98 -14.89 4.55 -3.31
CA GLN A 98 -14.33 3.62 -4.27
C GLN A 98 -15.33 3.28 -5.39
N ASN A 99 -16.60 3.06 -5.09
CA ASN A 99 -17.65 2.83 -6.09
C ASN A 99 -17.80 4.03 -7.03
N ARG A 100 -17.77 5.26 -6.49
CA ARG A 100 -17.79 6.48 -7.31
C ARG A 100 -16.59 6.56 -8.25
N CYS A 101 -15.38 6.24 -7.76
CA CYS A 101 -14.19 6.17 -8.62
C CYS A 101 -14.34 5.13 -9.74
N VAL A 102 -14.90 3.95 -9.45
CA VAL A 102 -15.19 2.93 -10.47
C VAL A 102 -16.18 3.46 -11.51
N ASN A 103 -17.28 4.07 -11.07
CA ASN A 103 -18.27 4.65 -11.98
C ASN A 103 -17.65 5.74 -12.86
N MET A 104 -16.87 6.66 -12.29
CA MET A 104 -16.20 7.73 -13.04
C MET A 104 -15.22 7.17 -14.07
N ILE A 105 -14.39 6.18 -13.71
CA ILE A 105 -13.44 5.54 -14.63
C ILE A 105 -14.18 4.74 -15.71
N ALA A 106 -15.27 4.06 -15.38
CA ALA A 106 -16.07 3.32 -16.35
C ALA A 106 -16.67 4.25 -17.41
N HIS A 107 -17.23 5.39 -17.00
CA HIS A 107 -17.74 6.40 -17.93
C HIS A 107 -16.61 7.04 -18.75
N LEU A 108 -15.46 7.33 -18.14
CA LEU A 108 -14.28 7.84 -18.85
C LEU A 108 -13.80 6.88 -19.96
N LEU A 109 -13.93 5.58 -19.73
CA LEU A 109 -13.57 4.53 -20.69
C LEU A 109 -14.74 4.11 -21.61
N HIS A 110 -15.85 4.86 -21.62
CA HIS A 110 -17.04 4.60 -22.45
C HIS A 110 -17.61 3.19 -22.25
N ALA A 111 -17.60 2.68 -21.01
CA ALA A 111 -18.26 1.44 -20.68
C ALA A 111 -19.76 1.53 -21.00
N PRO A 112 -20.42 0.44 -21.45
CA PRO A 112 -21.86 0.42 -21.73
C PRO A 112 -22.65 0.33 -20.41
N VAL A 113 -22.67 1.43 -19.65
CA VAL A 113 -23.37 1.61 -18.38
C VAL A 113 -24.26 2.84 -18.49
N GLY A 114 -25.51 2.76 -18.00
CA GLY A 114 -26.41 3.91 -17.95
C GLY A 114 -25.99 4.94 -16.90
N ASP A 115 -26.49 6.18 -17.01
CA ASP A 115 -26.10 7.29 -16.12
C ASP A 115 -26.37 7.01 -14.63
N ASP A 116 -27.41 6.25 -14.32
CA ASP A 116 -27.81 5.86 -12.96
C ASP A 116 -27.45 4.40 -12.62
N GLU A 117 -26.68 3.73 -13.47
CA GLU A 117 -26.28 2.34 -13.27
C GLU A 117 -24.91 2.22 -12.59
N THR A 118 -24.77 1.22 -11.71
CA THR A 118 -23.47 0.93 -11.09
C THR A 118 -22.59 0.14 -12.06
N ALA A 119 -21.42 0.67 -12.36
CA ALA A 119 -20.43 0.02 -13.19
C ALA A 119 -19.82 -1.22 -12.49
N ILE A 120 -19.41 -2.20 -13.30
CA ILE A 120 -18.72 -3.39 -12.81
C ILE A 120 -17.22 -3.12 -12.80
N GLY A 121 -16.63 -3.02 -11.62
CA GLY A 121 -15.19 -2.82 -11.44
C GLY A 121 -14.77 -2.85 -9.99
N VAL A 122 -13.46 -2.81 -9.73
CA VAL A 122 -12.89 -2.82 -8.37
C VAL A 122 -11.59 -2.00 -8.33
N GLY A 123 -11.34 -1.33 -7.22
CA GLY A 123 -10.03 -0.73 -6.91
C GLY A 123 -9.01 -1.80 -6.51
N THR A 124 -7.76 -1.63 -6.90
CA THR A 124 -6.66 -2.58 -6.59
C THR A 124 -5.44 -1.82 -6.09
N VAL A 125 -4.47 -2.52 -5.49
CA VAL A 125 -3.21 -1.91 -5.05
C VAL A 125 -2.40 -1.38 -6.25
N GLY A 126 -2.54 -2.03 -7.40
CA GLY A 126 -1.93 -1.59 -8.66
C GLY A 126 -2.28 -2.50 -9.82
N SER A 127 -1.80 -2.14 -11.02
CA SER A 127 -2.17 -2.83 -12.26
C SER A 127 -1.83 -4.33 -12.28
N SER A 128 -0.80 -4.78 -11.55
CA SER A 128 -0.46 -6.20 -11.45
C SER A 128 -1.63 -7.05 -10.91
N GLU A 129 -2.28 -6.58 -9.84
CA GLU A 129 -3.46 -7.24 -9.27
C GLU A 129 -4.64 -7.16 -10.23
N ALA A 130 -4.91 -5.97 -10.81
CA ALA A 130 -6.00 -5.78 -11.77
C ALA A 130 -5.87 -6.69 -13.00
N ILE A 131 -4.66 -6.84 -13.55
CA ILE A 131 -4.39 -7.71 -14.70
C ILE A 131 -4.58 -9.19 -14.33
N MET A 132 -4.16 -9.61 -13.13
CA MET A 132 -4.39 -10.98 -12.66
C MET A 132 -5.88 -11.27 -12.48
N LEU A 133 -6.65 -10.35 -11.90
CA LEU A 133 -8.10 -10.47 -11.76
C LEU A 133 -8.79 -10.55 -13.14
N ALA A 134 -8.39 -9.70 -14.08
CA ALA A 134 -8.87 -9.76 -15.46
C ALA A 134 -8.53 -11.11 -16.12
N GLY A 135 -7.30 -11.60 -15.93
CA GLY A 135 -6.85 -12.91 -16.40
C GLY A 135 -7.66 -14.07 -15.82
N LEU A 136 -7.97 -14.03 -14.52
CA LEU A 136 -8.85 -15.00 -13.86
C LEU A 136 -10.26 -14.97 -14.45
N ALA A 137 -10.82 -13.78 -14.67
CA ALA A 137 -12.13 -13.62 -15.28
C ALA A 137 -12.16 -14.18 -16.73
N PHE A 138 -11.16 -13.85 -17.55
CA PHE A 138 -11.02 -14.39 -18.90
C PHE A 138 -10.89 -15.92 -18.90
N LYS A 139 -10.01 -16.47 -18.06
CA LYS A 139 -9.79 -17.92 -17.94
C LYS A 139 -11.08 -18.62 -17.52
N ARG A 140 -11.79 -18.09 -16.52
CA ARG A 140 -13.05 -18.68 -16.02
C ARG A 140 -14.14 -18.64 -17.08
N LYS A 141 -14.31 -17.52 -17.79
CA LYS A 141 -15.26 -17.37 -18.90
C LYS A 141 -14.96 -18.37 -20.03
N TRP A 142 -13.70 -18.50 -20.42
CA TRP A 142 -13.25 -19.46 -21.44
C TRP A 142 -13.51 -20.91 -21.00
N GLN A 143 -13.17 -21.28 -19.76
CA GLN A 143 -13.42 -22.62 -19.23
C GLN A 143 -14.90 -22.99 -19.27
N ASN A 144 -15.77 -22.08 -18.83
CA ASN A 144 -17.22 -22.32 -18.83
C ASN A 144 -17.74 -22.53 -20.26
N LYS A 145 -17.29 -21.71 -21.22
CA LYS A 145 -17.63 -21.87 -22.64
C LYS A 145 -17.15 -23.22 -23.20
N ARG A 146 -15.91 -23.63 -22.93
CA ARG A 146 -15.35 -24.91 -23.40
C ARG A 146 -16.12 -26.11 -22.84
N LYS A 147 -16.47 -26.07 -21.55
CA LYS A 147 -17.30 -27.09 -20.91
C LYS A 147 -18.68 -27.20 -21.54
N ALA A 148 -19.34 -26.07 -21.82
CA ALA A 148 -20.64 -26.05 -22.49
C ALA A 148 -20.57 -26.62 -23.92
N GLU A 149 -19.45 -26.42 -24.62
CA GLU A 149 -19.20 -26.99 -25.95
C GLU A 149 -18.68 -28.44 -25.93
N GLY A 150 -18.49 -29.05 -24.75
CA GLY A 150 -17.93 -30.40 -24.61
C GLY A 150 -16.47 -30.55 -25.04
N LYS A 151 -15.70 -29.46 -25.07
CA LYS A 151 -14.30 -29.45 -25.55
C LYS A 151 -13.29 -29.46 -24.39
N PRO A 152 -12.04 -29.96 -24.60
CA PRO A 152 -10.99 -29.92 -23.57
C PRO A 152 -10.68 -28.49 -23.08
N TYR A 153 -10.34 -28.33 -21.81
CA TYR A 153 -10.11 -27.01 -21.17
C TYR A 153 -8.83 -26.97 -20.30
N ASP A 154 -7.88 -27.84 -20.60
CA ASP A 154 -6.62 -28.07 -19.87
C ASP A 154 -5.47 -27.16 -20.32
N LYS A 155 -5.51 -26.59 -21.54
CA LYS A 155 -4.41 -25.81 -22.13
C LYS A 155 -4.83 -24.40 -22.57
N PRO A 156 -5.11 -23.47 -21.63
CA PRO A 156 -5.36 -22.07 -21.97
C PRO A 156 -4.07 -21.36 -22.41
N ASN A 157 -4.20 -20.30 -23.20
CA ASN A 157 -3.12 -19.39 -23.55
C ASN A 157 -3.63 -17.94 -23.60
N ILE A 158 -2.70 -16.98 -23.57
CA ILE A 158 -2.93 -15.55 -23.77
C ILE A 158 -1.94 -15.10 -24.85
N VAL A 159 -2.37 -14.23 -25.75
CA VAL A 159 -1.53 -13.66 -26.81
C VAL A 159 -1.27 -12.19 -26.51
N THR A 160 0.00 -11.78 -26.48
CA THR A 160 0.45 -10.41 -26.16
C THR A 160 1.55 -9.96 -27.13
N GLY A 161 1.87 -8.66 -27.12
CA GLY A 161 3.07 -8.14 -27.77
C GLY A 161 4.36 -8.64 -27.09
N ALA A 162 5.49 -8.57 -27.80
CA ALA A 162 6.80 -8.95 -27.26
C ALA A 162 7.33 -7.98 -26.19
N ASN A 163 6.76 -6.76 -26.15
CA ASN A 163 7.07 -5.72 -25.18
C ASN A 163 6.30 -5.87 -23.86
N VAL A 164 5.63 -7.00 -23.62
CA VAL A 164 5.01 -7.28 -22.33
C VAL A 164 6.11 -7.35 -21.27
N GLN A 165 5.97 -6.55 -20.22
CA GLN A 165 6.84 -6.53 -19.04
C GLN A 165 6.01 -6.87 -17.81
#